data_AF-A0A9J7AQW8-F1
#
_entry.id   AF-A0A9J7AQW8-F1
#
_cell.length_a   1.000
_cell.length_b   1.000
_cell.length_c   1.000
_cell.angle_alpha   90.00
_cell.angle_beta   90.00
_cell.angle_gamma   90.00
#
_symmetry.space_group_name_H-M   'P 1'
#
loop_
_entity.id
_entity.type
_entity.pdbx_description
1 polymer ?
#
loop_
_entity_poly.entity_id
_entity_poly.type
_entity_poly.pdbx_seq_one_letter_code
_entity_poly.pdbx_strand_id
1 'polypeptide(L)'
;MQNEAGTGILWLVVGPSGAGKDSLLDGAKELLRESPQHVFVRRDITRPAEAGGEDHNPVSVEIFESKRNRGEYSLSWGAHGLFYGVPASIEVELARGAHVIVNVSRSVIDEARERFQDVRVINISVPRDVLESRLRSRGRETEQDILRRLDRAESVRLEGPDVIQFSNDRPLEESVADFTALIAR
;
A
#
# COMPACT_ATOMS: atom_id res chain seq x y z
N MET A 1 -19.79 -25.56 18.16
CA MET A 1 -18.33 -25.39 18.01
C MET A 1 -18.13 -24.08 17.31
N GLN A 2 -17.78 -23.03 18.05
CA GLN A 2 -17.42 -21.74 17.46
C GLN A 2 -15.99 -21.90 16.94
N ASN A 3 -15.78 -21.82 15.63
CA ASN A 3 -14.44 -21.74 15.08
C ASN A 3 -13.80 -20.47 15.64
N GLU A 4 -12.70 -20.60 16.37
CA GLU A 4 -11.75 -19.51 16.59
C GLU A 4 -11.07 -19.22 15.24
N ALA A 5 -11.81 -18.62 14.31
CA ALA A 5 -11.18 -17.97 13.18
C ALA A 5 -10.42 -16.77 13.77
N GLY A 6 -9.09 -16.85 13.78
CA GLY A 6 -8.24 -15.75 14.23
C GLY A 6 -8.62 -14.45 13.52
N THR A 7 -8.45 -13.31 14.20
CA THR A 7 -8.59 -12.00 13.57
C THR A 7 -7.64 -11.91 12.38
N GLY A 8 -8.13 -11.47 11.23
CA GLY A 8 -7.34 -11.33 10.01
C GLY A 8 -6.19 -10.35 10.16
N ILE A 9 -5.20 -10.45 9.26
CA ILE A 9 -3.98 -9.63 9.30
C ILE A 9 -4.12 -8.44 8.35
N LEU A 10 -3.85 -7.23 8.82
CA LEU A 10 -3.74 -6.04 7.99
C LEU A 10 -2.29 -5.83 7.55
N TRP A 11 -2.00 -6.11 6.27
CA TRP A 11 -0.72 -5.86 5.63
C TRP A 11 -0.66 -4.46 5.03
N LEU A 12 0.10 -3.57 5.65
CA LEU A 12 0.39 -2.23 5.16
C LEU A 12 1.62 -2.27 4.26
N VAL A 13 1.44 -2.04 2.97
CA VAL A 13 2.55 -1.94 2.01
C VAL A 13 2.94 -0.47 1.87
N VAL A 14 4.15 -0.16 2.32
CA VAL A 14 4.69 1.20 2.33
C VAL A 14 6.02 1.27 1.59
N GLY A 15 6.48 2.46 1.26
CA GLY A 15 7.75 2.67 0.56
C GLY A 15 7.70 3.89 -0.36
N PRO A 16 8.84 4.35 -0.91
CA PRO A 16 8.88 5.52 -1.77
C PRO A 16 8.07 5.31 -3.06
N SER A 17 7.60 6.42 -3.64
CA SER A 17 7.07 6.40 -5.01
C SER A 17 8.19 5.95 -5.96
N GLY A 18 7.91 5.04 -6.89
CA GLY A 18 8.93 4.44 -7.76
C GLY A 18 9.55 3.12 -7.25
N ALA A 19 9.29 2.73 -5.99
CA ALA A 19 9.79 1.47 -5.42
C ALA A 19 9.12 0.21 -6.03
N GLY A 20 8.08 0.36 -6.84
CA GLY A 20 7.40 -0.76 -7.52
C GLY A 20 6.28 -1.44 -6.72
N LYS A 21 5.74 -0.77 -5.68
CA LYS A 21 4.65 -1.30 -4.84
C LYS A 21 3.44 -1.79 -5.65
N ASP A 22 2.94 -0.98 -6.57
CA ASP A 22 1.76 -1.32 -7.36
C ASP A 22 2.04 -2.55 -8.25
N SER A 23 3.22 -2.65 -8.86
CA SER A 23 3.62 -3.82 -9.64
C SER A 23 3.72 -5.11 -8.81
N LEU A 24 4.21 -5.01 -7.57
CA LEU A 24 4.23 -6.16 -6.65
C LEU A 24 2.81 -6.59 -6.26
N LEU A 25 1.94 -5.62 -5.96
CA LEU A 25 0.55 -5.87 -5.60
C LEU A 25 -0.24 -6.48 -6.75
N ASP A 26 -0.09 -5.94 -7.96
CA ASP A 26 -0.77 -6.45 -9.16
C ASP A 26 -0.32 -7.89 -9.47
N GLY A 27 0.99 -8.15 -9.42
CA GLY A 27 1.53 -9.50 -9.61
C GLY A 27 1.06 -10.48 -8.53
N ALA A 28 1.08 -10.07 -7.27
CA ALA A 28 0.64 -10.92 -6.18
C ALA A 28 -0.87 -11.20 -6.21
N LYS A 29 -1.67 -10.22 -6.62
CA LYS A 29 -3.12 -10.35 -6.84
C LYS A 29 -3.42 -11.40 -7.91
N GLU A 30 -2.63 -11.45 -8.98
CA GLU A 30 -2.77 -12.48 -10.01
C GLU A 30 -2.40 -13.88 -9.48
N LEU A 31 -1.27 -14.00 -8.78
CA LEU A 31 -0.83 -15.29 -8.21
C LEU A 31 -1.78 -15.82 -7.13
N LEU A 32 -2.47 -14.94 -6.40
CA LEU A 32 -3.41 -15.29 -5.33
C LEU A 32 -4.88 -15.19 -5.76
N ARG A 33 -5.18 -15.12 -7.06
CA ARG A 33 -6.56 -14.92 -7.56
C ARG A 33 -7.57 -15.99 -7.10
N GLU A 34 -7.09 -17.21 -6.83
CA GLU A 34 -7.91 -18.34 -6.34
C GLU A 34 -7.90 -18.46 -4.81
N SER A 35 -7.28 -17.51 -4.09
CA SER A 35 -7.20 -17.51 -2.63
C SER A 35 -8.22 -16.52 -2.03
N PRO A 36 -9.40 -16.99 -1.59
CA PRO A 36 -10.42 -16.11 -1.02
C PRO A 36 -10.01 -15.49 0.32
N GLN A 37 -8.91 -15.96 0.92
CA GLN A 37 -8.38 -15.43 2.17
C GLN A 37 -7.59 -14.13 1.99
N HIS A 38 -7.17 -13.78 0.76
CA HIS A 38 -6.34 -12.60 0.49
C HIS A 38 -7.15 -11.52 -0.22
N VAL A 39 -7.28 -10.36 0.42
CA VAL A 39 -8.06 -9.23 -0.09
C VAL A 39 -7.12 -8.08 -0.43
N PHE A 40 -6.95 -7.81 -1.73
CA PHE A 40 -6.19 -6.67 -2.23
C PHE A 40 -7.10 -5.44 -2.33
N VAL A 41 -6.81 -4.42 -1.50
CA VAL A 41 -7.71 -3.28 -1.33
C VAL A 41 -7.49 -2.23 -2.41
N ARG A 42 -8.55 -1.93 -3.16
CA ARG A 42 -8.61 -0.71 -3.98
C ARG A 42 -8.92 0.48 -3.08
N ARG A 43 -8.15 1.54 -3.21
CA ARG A 43 -8.32 2.79 -2.46
C ARG A 43 -9.17 3.77 -3.23
N ASP A 44 -9.87 4.63 -2.50
CA ASP A 44 -10.48 5.82 -3.07
C ASP A 44 -9.45 6.93 -3.10
N ILE A 45 -9.23 7.52 -4.27
CA ILE A 45 -8.16 8.51 -4.48
C ILE A 45 -8.71 9.66 -5.31
N THR A 46 -8.36 10.90 -4.94
CA THR A 46 -8.79 12.10 -5.67
C THR A 46 -8.01 12.37 -6.94
N ARG A 47 -7.47 11.31 -7.54
CA ARG A 47 -6.73 11.36 -8.79
C ARG A 47 -7.63 10.87 -9.92
N PRO A 48 -7.63 11.52 -11.10
CA PRO A 48 -8.35 11.01 -12.27
C PRO A 48 -7.85 9.62 -12.67
N ALA A 49 -8.75 8.74 -13.11
CA ALA A 49 -8.39 7.39 -13.56
C ALA A 49 -7.46 7.44 -14.80
N GLU A 50 -7.65 8.45 -15.64
CA GLU A 50 -6.93 8.66 -16.89
C GLU A 50 -5.45 9.05 -16.66
N ALA A 51 -5.09 9.44 -15.44
CA ALA A 51 -3.70 9.75 -15.08
C ALA A 51 -2.79 8.51 -15.05
N GLY A 52 -3.37 7.30 -15.03
CA GLY A 52 -2.69 6.01 -15.06
C GLY A 52 -1.78 5.72 -13.85
N GLY A 53 -1.48 4.45 -13.63
CA GLY A 53 -0.37 4.00 -12.77
C GLY A 53 -0.73 3.24 -11.49
N GLU A 54 -1.95 3.34 -10.95
CA GLU A 54 -2.38 2.50 -9.82
C GLU A 54 -3.85 2.07 -9.95
N ASP A 55 -4.18 0.83 -9.59
CA ASP A 55 -5.55 0.31 -9.56
C ASP A 55 -6.31 0.93 -8.36
N HIS A 56 -7.13 1.95 -8.62
CA HIS A 56 -7.85 2.71 -7.60
C HIS A 56 -9.26 3.11 -8.05
N ASN A 57 -10.09 3.52 -7.09
CA ASN A 57 -11.37 4.15 -7.36
C ASN A 57 -11.17 5.68 -7.43
N PRO A 58 -11.30 6.31 -8.60
CA PRO A 58 -11.23 7.76 -8.71
C PRO A 58 -12.47 8.40 -8.05
N VAL A 59 -12.27 9.40 -7.19
CA VAL A 59 -13.36 10.16 -6.57
C VAL A 59 -13.07 11.66 -6.62
N SER A 60 -14.10 12.51 -6.62
CA SER A 60 -13.86 13.94 -6.45
C SER A 60 -13.47 14.26 -5.01
N VAL A 61 -12.89 15.44 -4.76
CA VAL A 61 -12.57 15.90 -3.40
C VAL A 61 -13.85 16.00 -2.56
N GLU A 62 -14.94 16.49 -3.14
CA GLU A 62 -16.24 16.63 -2.45
C GLU A 62 -16.80 15.26 -2.04
N ILE A 63 -16.72 14.26 -2.92
CA ILE A 63 -17.15 12.89 -2.62
C ILE A 63 -16.25 12.30 -1.53
N PHE A 64 -14.94 12.48 -1.64
CA PHE A 64 -13.97 11.98 -0.66
C PHE A 64 -14.27 12.52 0.73
N GLU A 65 -14.42 13.84 0.85
CA GLU A 65 -14.74 14.52 2.10
C GLU A 65 -16.08 14.07 2.67
N SER A 66 -17.08 13.89 1.82
CA SER A 66 -18.39 13.39 2.20
C SER A 66 -18.31 11.97 2.80
N LYS A 67 -17.57 11.06 2.15
CA LYS A 67 -17.34 9.69 2.63
C LYS A 67 -16.55 9.67 3.94
N ARG A 68 -15.52 10.51 4.04
CA ARG A 68 -14.72 10.67 5.27
C ARG A 68 -15.59 11.12 6.44
N ASN A 69 -16.44 12.13 6.25
CA ASN A 69 -17.32 12.64 7.31
C ASN A 69 -18.41 11.65 7.75
N ARG A 70 -18.75 10.68 6.88
CA ARG A 70 -19.66 9.57 7.21
C ARG A 70 -18.96 8.36 7.84
N GLY A 71 -17.64 8.40 8.03
CA GLY A 71 -16.88 7.28 8.59
C GLY A 71 -16.70 6.11 7.62
N GLU A 72 -16.80 6.34 6.30
CA GLU A 72 -16.68 5.26 5.30
C GLU A 72 -15.23 4.85 5.01
N TYR A 73 -14.25 5.46 5.68
CA TYR A 73 -12.84 5.09 5.60
C TYR A 73 -12.31 4.64 6.96
N SER A 74 -11.59 3.51 6.99
CA SER A 74 -10.85 3.09 8.17
C SER A 74 -9.55 3.84 8.36
N LEU A 75 -8.93 4.25 7.25
CA LEU A 75 -7.71 5.07 7.23
C LEU A 75 -7.86 6.09 6.11
N SER A 76 -7.43 7.32 6.34
CA SER A 76 -7.38 8.34 5.28
C SER A 76 -6.22 9.31 5.47
N TRP A 77 -5.62 9.77 4.38
CA TRP A 77 -4.52 10.74 4.44
C TRP A 77 -4.49 11.65 3.22
N GLY A 78 -3.79 12.79 3.36
CA GLY A 78 -3.43 13.67 2.26
C GLY A 78 -1.96 13.53 1.88
N ALA A 79 -1.65 13.50 0.60
CA ALA A 79 -0.27 13.58 0.10
C ALA A 79 -0.24 14.21 -1.29
N HIS A 80 0.70 15.12 -1.52
CA HIS A 80 0.93 15.74 -2.84
C HIS A 80 -0.33 16.39 -3.46
N GLY A 81 -1.20 16.99 -2.64
CA GLY A 81 -2.45 17.61 -3.09
C GLY A 81 -3.57 16.61 -3.44
N LEU A 82 -3.35 15.31 -3.18
CA LEU A 82 -4.35 14.26 -3.35
C LEU A 82 -4.76 13.71 -1.99
N PHE A 83 -5.97 13.16 -1.93
CA PHE A 83 -6.49 12.42 -0.78
C PHE A 83 -6.63 10.95 -1.12
N TYR A 84 -6.43 10.12 -0.10
CA TYR A 84 -6.40 8.67 -0.19
C TYR A 84 -7.22 8.09 0.96
N GLY A 85 -8.08 7.13 0.66
CA GLY A 85 -9.01 6.52 1.61
C GLY A 85 -9.02 5.01 1.47
N VAL A 86 -8.85 4.33 2.60
CA VAL A 86 -9.01 2.87 2.71
C VAL A 86 -10.45 2.60 3.18
N PRO A 87 -11.29 1.94 2.38
CA PRO A 87 -12.70 1.73 2.71
C PRO A 87 -12.90 1.00 4.04
N ALA A 88 -13.91 1.39 4.81
CA ALA A 88 -14.26 0.74 6.09
C ALA A 88 -14.65 -0.73 5.96
N SER A 89 -14.98 -1.18 4.74
CA SER A 89 -15.28 -2.59 4.44
C SER A 89 -14.12 -3.54 4.77
N ILE A 90 -12.88 -3.05 4.87
CA ILE A 90 -11.74 -3.90 5.29
C ILE A 90 -11.94 -4.50 6.67
N GLU A 91 -12.69 -3.84 7.55
CA GLU A 91 -12.94 -4.30 8.93
C GLU A 91 -13.76 -5.60 8.93
N VAL A 92 -14.69 -5.72 7.98
CA VAL A 92 -15.50 -6.93 7.80
C VAL A 92 -14.64 -8.09 7.32
N GLU A 93 -13.70 -7.84 6.40
CA GLU A 93 -12.80 -8.89 5.90
C GLU A 93 -11.79 -9.33 6.96
N LEU A 94 -11.22 -8.38 7.72
CA LEU A 94 -10.37 -8.69 8.87
C LEU A 94 -11.13 -9.50 9.93
N ALA A 95 -12.38 -9.14 10.25
CA ALA A 95 -13.21 -9.90 11.19
C ALA A 95 -13.54 -11.32 10.73
N ARG A 96 -13.44 -11.60 9.42
CA ARG A 96 -13.61 -12.95 8.83
C ARG A 96 -12.31 -13.77 8.81
N GLY A 97 -11.19 -13.20 9.28
CA GLY A 97 -9.89 -13.87 9.24
C GLY A 97 -9.15 -13.70 7.91
N ALA A 98 -9.53 -12.75 7.06
CA ALA A 98 -8.83 -12.48 5.81
C ALA A 98 -7.52 -11.72 6.03
N HIS A 99 -6.53 -11.98 5.19
CA HIS A 99 -5.35 -11.14 5.04
C HIS A 99 -5.72 -9.99 4.12
N VAL A 100 -5.73 -8.76 4.65
CA VAL A 100 -6.06 -7.55 3.90
C VAL A 100 -4.76 -6.84 3.52
N ILE A 101 -4.49 -6.70 2.22
CA ILE A 101 -3.27 -6.09 1.70
C ILE A 101 -3.60 -4.71 1.12
N VAL A 102 -2.95 -3.67 1.62
CA VAL A 102 -3.23 -2.29 1.22
C VAL A 102 -1.98 -1.43 1.07
N ASN A 103 -1.87 -0.71 -0.05
CA ASN A 103 -0.81 0.27 -0.29
C ASN A 103 -1.10 1.58 0.47
N VAL A 104 -0.31 1.95 1.46
CA VAL A 104 -0.56 3.15 2.28
C VAL A 104 0.64 4.08 2.40
N SER A 105 0.39 5.29 2.90
CA SER A 105 1.46 6.18 3.36
C SER A 105 2.01 5.72 4.70
N ARG A 106 3.30 5.97 4.93
CA ARG A 106 3.93 5.77 6.25
C ARG A 106 3.26 6.60 7.35
N SER A 107 2.60 7.69 6.98
CA SER A 107 1.92 8.58 7.93
C SER A 107 0.69 7.98 8.62
N VAL A 108 0.15 6.86 8.11
CA VAL A 108 -1.04 6.21 8.70
C VAL A 108 -0.70 4.88 9.39
N ILE A 109 0.58 4.55 9.52
CA ILE A 109 0.99 3.30 10.19
C ILE A 109 0.58 3.32 11.66
N ASP A 110 0.84 4.41 12.38
CA ASP A 110 0.54 4.47 13.80
C ASP A 110 -0.97 4.50 14.06
N GLU A 111 -1.73 5.25 13.25
CA GLU A 111 -3.21 5.20 13.27
C GLU A 111 -3.74 3.77 13.04
N ALA A 112 -3.15 3.03 12.10
CA ALA A 112 -3.53 1.65 11.85
C ALA A 112 -3.20 0.74 13.04
N ARG A 113 -2.04 0.90 13.67
CA ARG A 113 -1.64 0.14 14.87
C ARG A 113 -2.54 0.42 16.07
N GLU A 114 -3.06 1.63 16.19
CA GLU A 114 -4.03 1.99 17.24
C GLU A 114 -5.41 1.39 16.98
N ARG A 115 -5.81 1.28 15.70
CA ARG A 115 -7.15 0.84 15.30
C ARG A 115 -7.29 -0.68 15.15
N PHE A 116 -6.23 -1.38 14.75
CA PHE A 116 -6.26 -2.78 14.35
C PHE A 116 -5.34 -3.64 15.21
N GLN A 117 -5.78 -4.87 15.50
CA GLN A 117 -5.08 -5.76 16.42
C GLN A 117 -3.83 -6.43 15.82
N ASP A 118 -3.89 -6.93 14.58
CA ASP A 118 -2.75 -7.56 13.89
C ASP A 118 -2.41 -6.76 12.62
N VAL A 119 -1.44 -5.85 12.78
CA VAL A 119 -0.89 -5.03 11.70
C VAL A 119 0.52 -5.50 11.40
N ARG A 120 0.81 -5.68 10.11
CA ARG A 120 2.14 -5.99 9.60
C ARG A 120 2.51 -4.98 8.54
N VAL A 121 3.70 -4.42 8.62
CA VAL A 121 4.15 -3.38 7.69
C VAL A 121 5.24 -3.94 6.80
N ILE A 122 5.02 -3.93 5.49
CA ILE A 122 6.04 -4.28 4.50
C ILE A 122 6.61 -2.98 3.95
N ASN A 123 7.85 -2.67 4.32
CA ASN A 123 8.58 -1.51 3.81
C ASN A 123 9.33 -1.89 2.53
N ILE A 124 8.76 -1.55 1.39
CA ILE A 124 9.36 -1.75 0.07
C ILE A 124 10.46 -0.71 -0.13
N SER A 125 11.66 -1.20 -0.44
CA SER A 125 12.84 -0.39 -0.73
C SER A 125 13.48 -0.84 -2.04
N VAL A 126 14.28 0.05 -2.63
CA VAL A 126 15.15 -0.23 -3.76
C VAL A 126 16.42 0.61 -3.61
N PRO A 127 17.56 0.19 -4.18
CA PRO A 127 18.76 1.02 -4.28
C PRO A 127 18.46 2.40 -4.88
N ARG A 128 19.18 3.43 -4.42
CA ARG A 128 18.95 4.84 -4.81
C ARG A 128 19.05 5.03 -6.32
N ASP A 129 20.08 4.46 -6.94
CA ASP A 129 20.34 4.50 -8.38
C ASP A 129 19.21 3.83 -9.17
N VAL A 130 18.69 2.70 -8.69
CA VAL A 130 17.52 2.03 -9.27
C VAL A 130 16.26 2.91 -9.13
N LEU A 131 16.05 3.50 -7.95
CA LEU A 131 14.92 4.41 -7.71
C LEU A 131 14.96 5.61 -8.65
N GLU A 132 16.14 6.23 -8.77
CA GLU A 132 16.39 7.36 -9.65
C GLU A 132 16.10 6.99 -11.10
N SER A 133 16.66 5.89 -11.59
CA SER A 133 16.42 5.40 -12.95
C SER A 133 14.93 5.16 -13.22
N ARG A 134 14.20 4.59 -12.25
CA ARG A 134 12.75 4.33 -12.37
C ARG A 134 11.92 5.61 -12.33
N LEU A 135 12.32 6.62 -11.56
CA LEU A 135 11.64 7.91 -11.54
C LEU A 135 11.86 8.66 -12.86
N ARG A 136 13.09 8.69 -13.35
CA ARG A 136 13.44 9.31 -14.63
C ARG A 136 12.71 8.67 -15.81
N SER A 137 12.65 7.33 -15.86
CA SER A 137 12.01 6.62 -16.98
C SER A 137 10.50 6.84 -17.09
N ARG A 138 9.82 7.20 -15.99
CA ARG A 138 8.39 7.52 -15.99
C ARG A 138 8.08 8.88 -16.61
N GLY A 139 9.03 9.82 -16.58
CA GLY A 139 8.91 11.12 -17.21
C GLY A 139 7.80 12.03 -16.68
N ARG A 140 7.31 11.81 -15.43
CA ARG A 140 6.22 12.60 -14.83
C ARG A 140 6.70 13.66 -13.84
N GLU A 141 7.99 13.63 -13.51
CA GLU A 141 8.60 14.43 -12.45
C GLU A 141 9.70 15.34 -13.00
N THR A 142 9.84 16.54 -12.45
CA THR A 142 11.00 17.39 -12.74
C THR A 142 12.25 16.87 -12.04
N GLU A 143 13.44 17.31 -12.47
CA GLU A 143 14.71 16.98 -11.80
C GLU A 143 14.67 17.27 -10.29
N GLN A 144 14.12 18.41 -9.92
CA GLN A 144 13.98 18.82 -8.51
C GLN A 144 13.00 17.91 -7.75
N ASP A 145 11.95 17.43 -8.40
CA ASP A 145 11.02 16.47 -7.79
C ASP A 145 11.69 15.11 -7.55
N ILE A 146 12.52 14.66 -8.50
CA ILE A 146 13.26 13.40 -8.39
C ILE A 146 14.23 13.48 -7.20
N LEU A 147 15.08 14.52 -7.14
CA LEU A 147 16.03 14.69 -6.05
C LEU A 147 15.34 14.76 -4.68
N ARG A 148 14.23 15.51 -4.55
CA ARG A 148 13.44 15.57 -3.31
C ARG A 148 12.89 14.20 -2.89
N ARG A 149 12.48 13.38 -3.86
CA ARG A 149 11.97 12.02 -3.59
C ARG A 149 13.07 11.06 -3.16
N LEU A 150 14.26 11.15 -3.75
CA LEU A 150 15.42 10.35 -3.35
C LEU A 150 15.84 10.68 -1.92
N ASP A 151 15.95 11.97 -1.58
CA ASP A 151 16.35 12.42 -0.25
C ASP A 151 15.32 12.01 0.84
N ARG A 152 14.03 12.08 0.52
CA ARG A 152 12.96 11.57 1.37
C ARG A 152 12.98 10.05 1.54
N ALA A 153 13.46 9.31 0.54
CA ALA A 153 13.58 7.86 0.64
C ALA A 153 14.68 7.45 1.63
N GLU A 154 15.81 8.17 1.66
CA GLU A 154 16.95 7.87 2.52
C GLU A 154 16.79 8.34 3.97
N SER A 155 16.08 9.46 4.18
CA SER A 155 15.91 10.09 5.49
C SER A 155 14.97 9.35 6.44
N VAL A 156 14.16 8.40 5.94
CA VAL A 156 13.14 7.74 6.74
C VAL A 156 13.50 6.27 6.94
N ARG A 157 13.94 5.94 8.16
CA ARG A 157 14.04 4.55 8.62
C ARG A 157 12.75 4.18 9.33
N LEU A 158 12.12 3.10 8.85
CA LEU A 158 10.98 2.50 9.51
C LEU A 158 11.45 1.21 10.17
N GLU A 159 11.34 1.16 11.49
CA GLU A 159 11.77 0.04 12.33
C GLU A 159 10.63 -0.35 13.29
N GLY A 160 10.62 -1.60 13.72
CA GLY A 160 9.59 -2.14 14.61
C GLY A 160 9.45 -3.65 14.47
N PRO A 161 8.91 -4.34 15.48
CA PRO A 161 8.75 -5.80 15.47
C PRO A 161 7.72 -6.29 14.43
N ASP A 162 6.83 -5.40 13.99
CA ASP A 162 5.81 -5.61 12.96
C ASP A 162 6.28 -5.18 11.56
N VAL A 163 7.51 -4.64 11.44
CA VAL A 163 8.04 -4.12 10.18
C VAL A 163 8.94 -5.15 9.50
N ILE A 164 8.61 -5.48 8.26
CA ILE A 164 9.39 -6.35 7.38
C ILE A 164 10.02 -5.49 6.28
N GLN A 165 11.34 -5.54 6.15
CA GLN A 165 12.06 -4.90 5.06
C GLN A 165 12.01 -5.77 3.82
N PHE A 166 11.66 -5.19 2.67
CA PHE A 166 11.60 -5.90 1.40
C PHE A 166 12.34 -5.12 0.32
N SER A 167 13.37 -5.71 -0.28
CA SER A 167 14.11 -5.12 -1.41
C SER A 167 13.48 -5.54 -2.73
N ASN A 168 13.10 -4.59 -3.58
CA ASN A 168 12.54 -4.81 -4.91
C ASN A 168 13.56 -4.48 -6.02
N ASP A 169 14.78 -4.97 -5.85
CA ASP A 169 15.95 -4.77 -6.72
C ASP A 169 16.19 -5.92 -7.71
N ARG A 170 15.47 -7.02 -7.57
CA ARG A 170 15.50 -8.19 -8.46
C ARG A 170 14.48 -8.08 -9.60
N PRO A 171 14.58 -8.96 -10.63
CA PRO A 171 13.57 -9.06 -11.68
C PRO A 171 12.16 -9.12 -11.09
N LEU A 172 11.21 -8.46 -11.77
CA LEU A 172 9.85 -8.27 -11.22
C LEU A 172 9.17 -9.59 -10.87
N GLU A 173 9.33 -10.63 -11.70
CA GLU A 173 8.74 -11.95 -11.47
C GLU A 173 9.23 -12.60 -10.18
N GLU A 174 10.54 -12.56 -9.91
CA GLU A 174 11.13 -13.06 -8.66
C GLU A 174 10.64 -12.24 -7.44
N SER A 175 10.65 -10.91 -7.57
CA SER A 175 10.20 -10.03 -6.50
C SER A 175 8.71 -10.21 -6.20
N VAL A 176 7.87 -10.46 -7.21
CA VAL A 176 6.46 -10.79 -7.04
C VAL A 176 6.30 -12.12 -6.31
N ALA A 177 7.02 -13.16 -6.72
CA ALA A 177 6.94 -14.48 -6.07
C ALA A 177 7.32 -14.40 -4.58
N ASP A 178 8.41 -13.71 -4.26
CA ASP A 178 8.87 -13.55 -2.88
C ASP A 178 7.95 -12.67 -2.04
N PHE A 179 7.38 -11.61 -2.63
CA PHE A 179 6.38 -10.78 -1.97
C PHE A 179 5.11 -11.58 -1.68
N THR A 180 4.62 -12.38 -2.64
CA THR A 180 3.48 -13.28 -2.46
C THR A 180 3.73 -14.31 -1.36
N ALA A 181 4.91 -14.94 -1.36
CA ALA A 181 5.28 -15.91 -0.33
C ALA A 181 5.43 -15.28 1.08
N LEU A 182 5.64 -13.96 1.16
CA LEU A 182 5.67 -13.24 2.43
C LEU A 182 4.26 -13.01 3.00
N ILE A 183 3.30 -12.58 2.16
CA ILE A 183 1.94 -12.25 2.59
C ILE A 183 1.03 -13.48 2.75
N ALA A 184 1.41 -14.62 2.16
CA ALA A 184 0.69 -15.89 2.23
C ALA A 184 1.02 -16.74 3.48
N ARG A 185 1.74 -16.17 4.45
CA ARG A 185 2.16 -16.85 5.68
C ARG A 185 1.11 -16.79 6.78
#